data_AF-A0A257ZQ86-F1
#
_entry.id   AF-A0A257ZQ86-F1
#
_cell.length_a   1.000
_cell.length_b   1.000
_cell.length_c   1.000
_cell.angle_alpha   90.00
_cell.angle_beta   90.00
_cell.angle_gamma   90.00
#
_symmetry.space_group_name_H-M   'P 1'
#
loop_
_entity.id
_entity.type
_entity.pdbx_description
1 polymer ?
#
loop_
_entity_poly.entity_id
_entity_poly.type
_entity_poly.pdbx_seq_one_letter_code
_entity_poly.pdbx_strand_id
1 'polypeptide(L)' 'MKLTGKTDIDAPIDFLYRTLNDHATWEAEARQRGVEVERPADMPLAGPGAGWRIRLPYRGKVRKILV' A
#
# COMPACT_ATOMS: atom_id res chain seq x y z
N MET A 1 10.82 -13.68 -3.78
CA MET A 1 9.76 -13.84 -4.80
C MET A 1 9.59 -12.50 -5.50
N LYS A 2 9.73 -12.44 -6.82
CA LYS A 2 9.50 -11.22 -7.59
C LYS A 2 8.15 -11.37 -8.30
N LEU A 3 7.15 -10.61 -7.85
CA LEU A 3 5.87 -10.51 -8.53
C LEU A 3 5.93 -9.28 -9.45
N THR A 4 5.57 -9.45 -10.71
CA THR A 4 5.40 -8.33 -11.65
C THR A 4 3.99 -8.40 -12.19
N GLY A 5 3.26 -7.28 -12.12
CA GLY A 5 1.98 -7.07 -12.81
C GLY A 5 2.10 -5.84 -13.69
N LYS A 6 1.50 -5.87 -14.88
CA LYS A 6 1.39 -4.72 -15.77
C LYS A 6 -0.06 -4.60 -16.21
N THR A 7 -0.61 -3.41 -16.07
CA THR A 7 -1.95 -3.06 -16.56
C THR A 7 -1.83 -1.73 -17.28
N ASP A 8 -2.32 -1.68 -18.51
CA ASP A 8 -2.41 -0.43 -19.27
C ASP A 8 -3.64 0.35 -18.80
N ILE A 9 -3.47 1.64 -18.53
CA ILE A 9 -4.51 2.51 -17.98
C ILE A 9 -4.62 3.74 -18.90
N ASP A 10 -5.82 3.99 -19.42
CA ASP A 10 -6.09 5.14 -20.29
C ASP A 10 -6.45 6.37 -19.44
N ALA A 11 -5.44 6.95 -18.79
CA ALA A 11 -5.58 8.15 -17.97
C ALA A 11 -4.31 9.02 -17.99
N PRO A 12 -4.41 10.35 -17.79
CA PRO A 12 -3.24 11.23 -17.71
C PRO A 12 -2.28 10.82 -16.58
N ILE A 13 -0.97 10.91 -16.84
CA ILE A 13 0.05 10.49 -15.87
C ILE A 13 0.03 11.30 -14.57
N ASP A 14 -0.27 12.61 -14.63
CA ASP A 14 -0.37 13.47 -13.44
C ASP A 14 -1.53 13.04 -12.54
N PHE A 15 -2.67 12.68 -13.13
CA PHE A 15 -3.81 12.14 -12.38
C PHE A 15 -3.42 10.85 -11.66
N LEU A 16 -2.84 9.89 -12.39
CA LEU A 16 -2.41 8.62 -11.81
C LEU A 16 -1.37 8.80 -10.71
N TYR A 17 -0.40 9.68 -10.92
CA TYR A 17 0.63 9.95 -9.92
C TYR A 17 0.02 10.48 -8.62
N ARG A 18 -0.91 11.44 -8.71
CA ARG A 18 -1.61 11.97 -7.53
C ARG A 18 -2.43 10.90 -6.83
N THR A 19 -3.19 10.09 -7.58
CA THR A 19 -4.00 9.01 -7.00
C THR A 19 -3.13 7.96 -6.31
N LEU A 20 -2.00 7.56 -6.89
CA LEU A 20 -1.09 6.58 -6.29
C LEU A 20 -0.36 7.11 -5.05
N ASN A 21 -0.17 8.43 -4.94
CA ASN A 21 0.44 9.06 -3.77
C ASN A 21 -0.58 9.47 -2.69
N ASP A 22 -1.88 9.27 -2.90
CA ASP A 22 -2.89 9.45 -1.85
C ASP A 22 -2.88 8.25 -0.89
N HIS A 23 -1.90 8.29 0.01
CA HIS A 23 -1.72 7.23 0.99
C HIS A 23 -2.91 7.11 1.95
N ALA A 24 -3.59 8.22 2.28
CA ALA A 24 -4.67 8.19 3.26
C ALA A 24 -5.88 7.42 2.73
N THR A 25 -6.29 7.70 1.49
CA THR A 25 -7.36 6.97 0.82
C THR A 25 -7.00 5.50 0.65
N TRP A 26 -5.77 5.20 0.20
CA TRP A 26 -5.31 3.82 0.06
C TRP A 26 -5.35 3.03 1.39
N GLU A 27 -4.88 3.62 2.48
CA GLU A 27 -4.91 2.97 3.79
C GLU A 27 -6.34 2.73 4.30
N ALA A 28 -7.26 3.67 4.06
CA ALA A 28 -8.66 3.53 4.41
C ALA A 28 -9.33 2.40 3.63
N GLU A 29 -9.12 2.33 2.31
CA GLU A 29 -9.63 1.24 1.46
C GLU A 29 -9.07 -0.13 1.88
N ALA A 30 -7.78 -0.20 2.22
CA ALA A 30 -7.18 -1.43 2.72
C ALA A 30 -7.85 -1.90 4.02
N ARG A 31 -8.05 -0.98 4.98
CA ARG A 31 -8.74 -1.25 6.24
C ARG A 31 -10.19 -1.71 6.02
N GLN A 32 -10.92 -1.10 5.09
CA GLN A 32 -12.27 -1.54 4.71
C GLN A 32 -12.30 -2.98 4.17
N ARG A 33 -11.22 -3.44 3.53
CA ARG A 33 -11.08 -4.83 3.05
C ARG A 33 -10.59 -5.81 4.14
N GLY A 34 -10.55 -5.38 5.40
CA GLY A 34 -10.13 -6.20 6.53
C GLY A 34 -8.61 -6.35 6.65
N VAL A 35 -7.83 -5.47 6.03
CA VAL A 35 -6.37 -5.43 6.16
C VAL A 35 -5.99 -4.49 7.31
N GLU A 36 -5.15 -4.96 8.22
CA GLU A 36 -4.59 -4.10 9.24
C GLU A 36 -3.37 -3.36 8.68
N VAL A 37 -3.42 -2.03 8.68
CA VAL A 37 -2.36 -1.16 8.15
C VAL A 37 -1.94 -0.16 9.23
N GLU A 38 -0.65 -0.16 9.56
CA GLU A 38 -0.03 0.71 10.56
C GLU A 38 1.17 1.45 9.95
N ARG A 39 1.32 2.73 10.27
CA ARG A 39 2.54 3.52 10.01
C ARG A 39 3.51 3.34 11.18
N PRO A 40 4.69 2.73 10.98
CA PRO A 40 5.65 2.56 12.07
C PRO A 40 6.15 3.92 12.56
N ALA A 41 6.14 4.15 13.87
CA ALA A 41 6.56 5.42 14.46
C ALA A 41 8.06 5.72 14.26
N ASP A 42 8.85 4.68 14.01
CA ASP A 42 10.28 4.73 13.73
C ASP A 42 10.62 4.98 12.25
N MET A 43 9.60 5.19 11.40
CA MET A 43 9.77 5.47 9.98
C MET A 43 9.25 6.87 9.59
N PRO A 44 9.84 7.51 8.57
CA PRO A 44 9.29 8.72 7.98
C PRO A 44 7.84 8.54 7.51
N LEU A 45 7.04 9.61 7.57
CA LEU A 45 5.67 9.59 7.08
C LEU A 45 5.58 9.57 5.53
N ALA A 46 6.59 10.13 4.87
CA ALA A 46 6.68 10.22 3.42
C ALA A 46 8.15 10.26 2.96
N GLY A 47 8.38 9.97 1.67
CA GLY A 47 9.70 9.97 1.07
C GLY A 47 10.49 8.68 1.34
N PRO A 48 11.79 8.65 0.98
CA PRO A 48 12.64 7.47 1.14
C PRO A 48 12.69 6.99 2.60
N GLY A 49 12.49 5.68 2.79
CA GLY A 49 12.47 5.04 4.11
C GLY A 49 11.10 5.05 4.80
N ALA A 50 10.11 5.78 4.27
CA ALA A 50 8.73 5.63 4.71
C ALA A 50 8.18 4.25 4.35
N GLY A 51 7.32 3.71 5.20
CA GLY A 51 6.76 2.38 5.00
C GLY A 51 5.48 2.11 5.79
N TRP A 52 5.02 0.86 5.69
CA TRP A 52 3.85 0.34 6.38
C TRP A 52 4.10 -1.03 6.97
N ARG A 53 3.56 -1.26 8.16
CA ARG A 53 3.39 -2.60 8.71
C ARG A 53 1.98 -3.08 8.37
N ILE A 54 1.89 -4.16 7.61
CA ILE A 54 0.62 -4.67 7.08
C ILE A 54 0.38 -6.09 7.59
N ARG A 55 -0.84 -6.35 8.06
CA ARG A 55 -1.35 -7.67 8.42
C ARG A 55 -2.57 -8.01 7.57
N LEU A 56 -2.45 -9.05 6.74
CA LEU A 56 -3.51 -9.48 5.83
C LEU A 56 -3.63 -11.01 5.76
N PRO A 57 -4.84 -11.55 5.53
CA PRO A 57 -5.00 -12.94 5.14
C PRO A 57 -4.52 -13.15 3.69
N TYR A 58 -3.64 -14.11 3.48
CA TYR A 58 -3.17 -14.49 2.14
C TYR A 58 -3.02 -16.02 2.04
N ARG A 59 -3.79 -16.62 1.13
CA ARG A 59 -3.81 -18.09 0.89
C ARG A 59 -3.99 -18.89 2.18
N GLY A 60 -5.02 -18.55 2.96
CA GLY A 60 -5.39 -19.26 4.19
C GLY A 60 -4.48 -19.01 5.41
N LYS A 61 -3.47 -18.14 5.30
CA LYS A 61 -2.59 -17.76 6.43
C LYS A 61 -2.55 -16.25 6.59
N VAL A 62 -2.55 -15.76 7.83
CA VAL A 62 -2.28 -14.35 8.11
C VAL A 62 -0.79 -14.08 7.89
N ARG A 63 -0.49 -13.06 7.09
CA ARG A 63 0.87 -12.61 6.80
C ARG A 63 1.12 -11.27 7.46
N LYS A 64 2.32 -11.10 8.01
CA LYS A 64 2.85 -9.83 8.49
C LYS A 64 3.94 -9.40 7.52
N ILE A 65 3.82 -8.20 6.95
CA ILE A 65 4.79 -7.65 6.02
C ILE A 65 5.16 -6.23 6.44
N LEU A 66 6.41 -5.86 6.16
CA LEU A 66 6.91 -4.50 6.27
C LEU A 66 7.34 -4.11 4.86
N VAL A 67 6.79 -3.01 4.35
CA VAL A 67 7.01 -2.49 3.00
C VAL A 67 7.45 -1.05 3.10
#